data_AF-A0A8J3PCB0-F1
#
_entry.id   AF-A0A8J3PCB0-F1
#
_cell.length_a   1.000
_cell.length_b   1.000
_cell.length_c   1.000
_cell.angle_alpha   90.00
_cell.angle_beta   90.00
_cell.angle_gamma   90.00
#
_symmetry.space_group_name_H-M   'P 1'
#
loop_
_entity.id
_entity.type
_entity.pdbx_description
1 polymer ?
#
loop_
_entity_poly.entity_id
_entity_poly.type
_entity_poly.pdbx_seq_one_letter_code
_entity_poly.pdbx_strand_id
1 'polypeptide(L)'
;MSHRTKLISSVDALQDNAGKLAAHLEGVADLLQRYQGLLDAAYAKVRFRDVGGTFHPRSADEQKLISDAIAEAATLRKELEQALAGSLSGFDRSGWNAVAAEWGAIATGSTDPFTLPAEATGGVSVIMVDGRAVVNTGTGDDDVKVRIDPKTGDVVVTVNGADYHYPPGTPVTIRGGEGNDTIEVPKGSDIRVTLLGGAGDDTIRGGDGAEQIFGGRGTDDLYGGRSDDYVSGGSGIDYLDGQDGNDVLAGGAGQDTVYGLGGDDQLSGGEDDDYLEGAKGNDTLYGGAGRDVLSGGHGDDRLAGGTGDDVYYGGHGRDQILAGGGRDTAYRQDEDTVDGVASDVKVEISDKAQFIRIEGSDEFRERVLADLDMYRASPTGQQMLDNLEAKRDPNFLFGENTLTIKELDDENGYASKGHKLANSDSVIQYNPAFTFDAERGRPSVVLYHELGHVYDYWNDTFQEEQITGGPDDGIKKGERQAAGLPFDHDGDSSTPDQLDPDHPIQYTENGLRREMGMRERDTYRTYSGDGW
;
A
#
# COMPACT_ATOMS: atom_id res chain seq x y z
N MET A 1 23.67 24.24 20.30
CA MET A 1 24.50 23.66 21.39
C MET A 1 23.67 23.07 22.54
N SER A 2 23.49 23.68 23.73
CA SER A 2 22.83 23.00 24.89
C SER A 2 21.44 22.43 24.58
N HIS A 3 20.54 23.23 23.99
CA HIS A 3 19.14 22.83 23.78
C HIS A 3 18.93 21.85 22.63
N ARG A 4 19.80 21.85 21.63
CA ARG A 4 19.67 20.98 20.46
C ARG A 4 20.26 19.59 20.69
N THR A 5 21.39 19.52 21.41
CA THR A 5 21.89 18.25 21.94
C THR A 5 20.87 17.64 22.89
N LYS A 6 20.18 18.46 23.69
CA LYS A 6 19.04 18.03 24.53
C LYS A 6 17.83 17.56 23.70
N LEU A 7 17.48 18.23 22.60
CA LEU A 7 16.39 17.80 21.73
C LEU A 7 16.72 16.47 21.03
N ILE A 8 17.88 16.37 20.38
CA ILE A 8 18.31 15.14 19.71
C ILE A 8 18.39 13.99 20.71
N SER A 9 19.03 14.19 21.87
CA SER A 9 19.03 13.15 22.91
C SER A 9 17.64 12.82 23.47
N SER A 10 16.70 13.77 23.47
CA SER A 10 15.31 13.49 23.81
C SER A 10 14.59 12.73 22.71
N VAL A 11 14.85 13.02 21.44
CA VAL A 11 14.29 12.32 20.26
C VAL A 11 14.86 10.90 20.18
N ASP A 12 16.16 10.72 20.33
CA ASP A 12 16.80 9.40 20.40
C ASP A 12 16.25 8.60 21.59
N ALA A 13 16.11 9.24 22.76
CA ALA A 13 15.49 8.60 23.92
C ALA A 13 14.00 8.28 23.69
N LEU A 14 13.27 9.12 22.94
CA LEU A 14 11.89 8.85 22.53
C LEU A 14 11.83 7.69 21.55
N GLN A 15 12.72 7.60 20.57
CA GLN A 15 12.82 6.48 19.63
C GLN A 15 13.10 5.18 20.37
N ASP A 16 14.08 5.17 21.29
CA ASP A 16 14.36 4.01 22.15
C ASP A 16 13.16 3.64 23.04
N ASN A 17 12.46 4.63 23.60
CA ASN A 17 11.29 4.42 24.45
C ASN A 17 10.06 4.00 23.63
N ALA A 18 9.95 4.47 22.38
CA ALA A 18 8.92 4.13 21.42
C ALA A 18 9.14 2.72 20.90
N GLY A 19 10.36 2.31 20.56
CA GLY A 19 10.68 0.93 20.19
C GLY A 19 10.42 -0.05 21.34
N LYS A 20 10.74 0.32 22.59
CA LYS A 20 10.36 -0.48 23.78
C LYS A 20 8.86 -0.53 24.00
N LEU A 21 8.16 0.58 23.77
CA LEU A 21 6.70 0.64 23.85
C LEU A 21 6.07 -0.17 22.72
N ALA A 22 6.57 -0.09 21.50
CA ALA A 22 6.13 -0.84 20.33
C ALA A 22 6.30 -2.33 20.58
N ALA A 23 7.49 -2.81 20.93
CA ALA A 23 7.71 -4.21 21.30
C ALA A 23 6.82 -4.67 22.48
N HIS A 24 6.52 -3.77 23.42
CA HIS A 24 5.60 -4.07 24.52
C HIS A 24 4.13 -4.10 24.07
N LEU A 25 3.74 -3.19 23.17
CA LEU A 25 2.40 -3.10 22.59
C LEU A 25 2.17 -4.23 21.60
N GLU A 26 3.15 -4.64 20.80
CA GLU A 26 3.17 -5.88 20.01
C GLU A 26 2.92 -7.07 20.91
N GLY A 27 3.66 -7.21 22.02
CA GLY A 27 3.40 -8.29 22.98
C GLY A 27 2.01 -8.23 23.63
N VAL A 28 1.43 -7.03 23.78
CA VAL A 28 0.05 -6.85 24.25
C VAL A 28 -0.96 -7.12 23.13
N ALA A 29 -0.64 -6.77 21.89
CA ALA A 29 -1.45 -7.00 20.69
C ALA A 29 -1.51 -8.50 20.40
N ASP A 30 -0.37 -9.20 20.34
CA ASP A 30 -0.27 -10.66 20.27
C ASP A 30 -1.11 -11.35 21.33
N LEU A 31 -1.06 -10.84 22.56
CA LEU A 31 -1.84 -11.35 23.69
C LEU A 31 -3.34 -11.13 23.44
N LEU A 32 -3.75 -9.90 23.10
CA LEU A 32 -5.14 -9.56 22.82
C LEU A 32 -5.69 -10.37 21.64
N GLN A 33 -4.95 -10.42 20.54
CA GLN A 33 -5.28 -11.16 19.32
C GLN A 33 -5.40 -12.66 19.59
N ARG A 34 -4.46 -13.26 20.34
CA ARG A 34 -4.57 -14.67 20.78
C ARG A 34 -5.84 -14.92 21.59
N TYR A 35 -6.15 -14.07 22.57
CA TYR A 35 -7.35 -14.26 23.41
C TYR A 35 -8.64 -13.96 22.64
N GLN A 36 -8.60 -13.05 21.68
CA GLN A 36 -9.69 -12.80 20.75
C GLN A 36 -9.96 -14.04 19.89
N GLY A 37 -8.94 -14.63 19.27
CA GLY A 37 -9.07 -15.89 18.51
C GLY A 37 -9.62 -17.06 19.35
N LEU A 38 -9.22 -17.17 20.62
CA LEU A 38 -9.78 -18.16 21.54
C LEU A 38 -11.27 -17.91 21.86
N LEU A 39 -11.67 -16.63 22.03
CA LEU A 39 -13.06 -16.23 22.23
C LEU A 39 -13.91 -16.50 20.99
N ASP A 40 -13.38 -16.22 19.80
CA ASP A 40 -14.07 -16.45 18.54
C ASP A 40 -14.22 -17.95 18.24
N ALA A 41 -13.20 -18.76 18.56
CA ALA A 41 -13.30 -20.22 18.51
C ALA A 41 -14.37 -20.76 19.48
N ALA A 42 -14.48 -20.18 20.69
CA ALA A 42 -15.55 -20.52 21.63
C ALA A 42 -16.94 -20.11 21.11
N TYR A 43 -17.04 -18.93 20.49
CA TYR A 43 -18.28 -18.45 19.86
C TYR A 43 -18.69 -19.27 18.63
N ALA A 44 -17.73 -19.71 17.82
CA ALA A 44 -17.98 -20.53 16.64
C ALA A 44 -18.61 -21.90 16.98
N LYS A 45 -18.35 -22.45 18.17
CA LYS A 45 -19.00 -23.68 18.66
C LYS A 45 -20.52 -23.52 18.82
N VAL A 46 -20.98 -22.29 19.11
CA VAL A 46 -22.37 -21.99 19.46
C VAL A 46 -23.11 -21.17 18.38
N ARG A 47 -22.46 -20.83 17.27
CA ARG A 47 -23.08 -20.07 16.16
C ARG A 47 -24.06 -20.96 15.39
N PHE A 48 -25.34 -20.94 15.77
CA PHE A 48 -26.43 -21.54 14.99
C PHE A 48 -27.32 -20.43 14.41
N ARG A 49 -27.79 -20.62 13.16
CA ARG A 49 -28.56 -19.64 12.36
C ARG A 49 -29.67 -18.97 13.18
N ASP A 50 -29.57 -17.64 13.24
CA ASP A 50 -30.47 -16.68 13.88
C ASP A 50 -31.90 -16.71 13.31
N VAL A 51 -32.88 -16.54 14.18
CA VAL A 51 -34.27 -16.19 13.83
C VAL A 51 -34.73 -15.10 14.80
N GLY A 52 -34.33 -13.85 14.54
CA GLY A 52 -34.89 -12.67 15.21
C GLY A 52 -34.30 -12.30 16.57
N GLY A 53 -33.00 -12.53 16.79
CA GLY A 53 -32.25 -11.91 17.88
C GLY A 53 -32.55 -12.43 19.29
N THR A 54 -33.34 -13.49 19.43
CA THR A 54 -33.55 -14.20 20.72
C THR A 54 -33.32 -15.69 20.58
N PHE A 55 -32.24 -16.16 21.21
CA PHE A 55 -31.78 -17.53 21.09
C PHE A 55 -32.45 -18.47 22.11
N HIS A 56 -33.00 -19.57 21.62
CA HIS A 56 -33.64 -20.62 22.42
C HIS A 56 -32.99 -21.98 22.08
N PRO A 57 -32.29 -22.63 23.02
CA PRO A 57 -31.69 -23.94 22.78
C PRO A 57 -32.79 -24.95 22.39
N ARG A 58 -32.56 -25.74 21.33
CA ARG A 58 -33.53 -26.72 20.81
C ARG A 58 -33.45 -28.07 21.52
N SER A 59 -32.38 -28.29 22.30
CA SER A 59 -32.13 -29.51 23.07
C SER A 59 -31.31 -29.25 24.34
N ALA A 60 -31.30 -30.22 25.25
CA ALA A 60 -30.45 -30.19 26.44
C ALA A 60 -28.95 -30.23 26.09
N ASP A 61 -28.58 -30.91 25.00
CA ASP A 61 -27.20 -30.98 24.52
C ASP A 61 -26.73 -29.63 23.97
N GLU A 62 -27.60 -28.95 23.21
CA GLU A 62 -27.35 -27.58 22.73
C GLU A 62 -27.25 -26.60 23.90
N GLN A 63 -28.16 -26.68 24.87
CA GLN A 63 -28.11 -25.88 26.10
C GLN A 63 -26.81 -26.06 26.88
N LYS A 64 -26.33 -27.31 26.98
CA LYS A 64 -25.06 -27.63 27.63
C LYS A 64 -23.88 -27.03 26.85
N LEU A 65 -23.87 -27.19 25.53
CA LEU A 65 -22.81 -26.66 24.66
C LEU A 65 -22.69 -25.13 24.75
N ILE A 66 -23.82 -24.43 24.85
CA ILE A 66 -23.86 -22.97 25.08
C ILE A 66 -23.32 -22.59 26.47
N SER A 67 -23.75 -23.33 27.50
CA SER A 67 -23.30 -23.07 28.88
C SER A 67 -21.80 -23.31 29.04
N ASP A 68 -21.27 -24.33 28.39
CA ASP A 68 -19.83 -24.65 28.36
C ASP A 68 -19.04 -23.53 27.65
N ALA A 69 -19.53 -23.02 26.51
CA ALA A 69 -18.89 -21.91 25.79
C ALA A 69 -18.89 -20.59 26.58
N ILE A 70 -19.97 -20.28 27.32
CA ILE A 70 -20.03 -19.12 28.22
C ILE A 70 -18.99 -19.25 29.36
N ALA A 71 -18.85 -20.44 29.92
CA ALA A 71 -17.87 -20.70 30.98
C ALA A 71 -16.42 -20.63 30.46
N GLU A 72 -16.18 -21.12 29.24
CA GLU A 72 -14.91 -21.00 28.52
C GLU A 72 -14.55 -19.52 28.28
N ALA A 73 -15.48 -18.74 27.71
CA ALA A 73 -15.28 -17.30 27.48
C ALA A 73 -15.01 -16.51 28.77
N ALA A 74 -15.70 -16.84 29.87
CA ALA A 74 -15.46 -16.22 31.17
C ALA A 74 -14.06 -16.54 31.74
N THR A 75 -13.54 -17.74 31.44
CA THR A 75 -12.18 -18.16 31.84
C THR A 75 -11.14 -17.42 31.02
N LEU A 76 -11.28 -17.41 29.69
CA LEU A 76 -10.40 -16.69 28.76
C LEU A 76 -10.31 -15.20 29.10
N ARG A 77 -11.46 -14.56 29.38
CA ARG A 77 -11.49 -13.16 29.81
C ARG A 77 -10.67 -12.93 31.08
N LYS A 78 -10.79 -13.81 32.08
CA LYS A 78 -10.07 -13.67 33.36
C LYS A 78 -8.56 -13.83 33.15
N GLU A 79 -8.15 -14.77 32.31
CA GLU A 79 -6.75 -15.00 31.97
C GLU A 79 -6.16 -13.81 31.18
N LEU A 80 -6.92 -13.26 30.23
CA LEU A 80 -6.57 -12.02 29.53
C LEU A 80 -6.41 -10.85 30.50
N GLU A 81 -7.37 -10.63 31.40
CA GLU A 81 -7.31 -9.57 32.41
C GLU A 81 -6.06 -9.69 33.30
N GLN A 82 -5.67 -10.92 33.67
CA GLN A 82 -4.44 -11.18 34.44
C GLN A 82 -3.17 -10.91 33.63
N ALA A 83 -3.14 -11.35 32.38
CA ALA A 83 -2.00 -11.14 31.50
C ALA A 83 -1.81 -9.66 31.15
N LEU A 84 -2.89 -8.93 30.85
CA LEU A 84 -2.87 -7.48 30.63
C LEU A 84 -2.42 -6.72 31.88
N ALA A 85 -2.89 -7.10 33.07
CA ALA A 85 -2.42 -6.50 34.32
C ALA A 85 -0.92 -6.73 34.55
N GLY A 86 -0.42 -7.91 34.17
CA GLY A 86 1.01 -8.23 34.14
C GLY A 86 1.79 -7.30 33.20
N SER A 87 1.35 -7.19 31.94
CA SER A 87 1.97 -6.30 30.94
C SER A 87 1.98 -4.84 31.40
N LEU A 88 0.83 -4.31 31.86
CA LEU A 88 0.69 -2.94 32.37
C LEU A 88 1.64 -2.64 33.54
N SER A 89 1.92 -3.62 34.40
CA SER A 89 2.83 -3.45 35.55
C SER A 89 4.32 -3.44 35.17
N GLY A 90 4.65 -4.02 34.01
CA GLY A 90 6.01 -4.05 33.46
C GLY A 90 6.39 -2.82 32.65
N PHE A 91 5.43 -1.94 32.32
CA PHE A 91 5.68 -0.77 31.49
C PHE A 91 6.37 0.35 32.28
N ASP A 92 7.65 0.57 31.99
CA ASP A 92 8.43 1.66 32.56
C ASP A 92 8.13 3.00 31.87
N ARG A 93 7.31 3.82 32.54
CA ARG A 93 6.95 5.18 32.08
C ARG A 93 8.01 6.23 32.39
N SER A 94 9.09 5.87 33.09
CA SER A 94 10.06 6.85 33.60
C SER A 94 10.73 7.64 32.48
N GLY A 95 11.07 7.00 31.35
CA GLY A 95 11.63 7.65 30.16
C GLY A 95 10.67 8.66 29.53
N TRP A 96 9.43 8.24 29.27
CA TRP A 96 8.37 9.11 28.73
C TRP A 96 8.05 10.29 29.66
N ASN A 97 7.95 10.05 30.97
CA ASN A 97 7.70 11.10 31.96
C ASN A 97 8.87 12.11 32.05
N ALA A 98 10.12 11.64 31.89
CA ALA A 98 11.29 12.51 31.89
C ALA A 98 11.28 13.45 30.68
N VAL A 99 10.99 12.92 29.48
CA VAL A 99 10.86 13.72 28.27
C VAL A 99 9.66 14.67 28.36
N ALA A 100 8.50 14.20 28.80
CA ALA A 100 7.30 15.03 28.97
C ALA A 100 7.51 16.16 30.00
N ALA A 101 8.26 15.91 31.07
CA ALA A 101 8.64 16.95 32.03
C ALA A 101 9.64 17.97 31.44
N GLU A 102 10.52 17.53 30.55
CA GLU A 102 11.49 18.39 29.87
C GLU A 102 10.83 19.30 28.82
N TRP A 103 9.84 18.79 28.07
CA TRP A 103 9.19 19.52 26.96
C TRP A 103 7.79 20.07 27.29
N GLY A 104 7.21 19.73 28.44
CA GLY A 104 5.81 20.03 28.76
C GLY A 104 5.46 21.52 28.76
N ALA A 105 6.40 22.39 29.16
CA ALA A 105 6.20 23.84 29.10
C ALA A 105 6.12 24.39 27.65
N ILE A 106 6.79 23.73 26.70
CA ILE A 106 6.79 24.09 25.27
C ILE A 106 5.48 23.62 24.64
N ALA A 107 5.06 22.38 24.92
CA ALA A 107 3.80 21.81 24.43
C ALA A 107 2.55 22.56 24.91
N THR A 108 2.59 23.22 26.09
CA THR A 108 1.47 24.01 26.63
C THR A 108 1.43 25.48 26.17
N GLY A 109 2.21 25.85 25.15
CA GLY A 109 2.11 27.18 24.52
C GLY A 109 2.77 28.32 25.31
N SER A 110 3.74 28.01 26.20
CA SER A 110 4.70 29.05 26.58
C SER A 110 5.59 29.40 25.39
N THR A 111 6.25 30.58 25.40
CA THR A 111 7.06 31.06 24.27
C THR A 111 7.98 29.96 23.72
N ASP A 112 7.70 29.58 22.48
CA ASP A 112 8.46 28.63 21.68
C ASP A 112 9.96 28.98 21.69
N PRO A 113 10.84 28.16 22.30
CA PRO A 113 12.27 28.37 22.25
C PRO A 113 12.89 27.95 20.91
N PHE A 114 12.09 27.31 20.04
CA PHE A 114 12.44 26.87 18.69
C PHE A 114 11.69 27.68 17.66
N THR A 115 11.91 29.00 17.65
CA THR A 115 11.50 29.80 16.49
C THR A 115 12.22 29.23 15.25
N LEU A 116 11.62 28.21 14.62
CA LEU A 116 11.81 27.86 13.24
C LEU A 116 11.47 29.17 12.51
N PRO A 117 12.33 29.65 11.60
CA PRO A 117 11.95 30.81 10.81
C PRO A 117 10.58 30.52 10.21
N ALA A 118 9.69 31.51 10.30
CA ALA A 118 8.41 31.44 9.63
C ALA A 118 8.65 31.03 8.17
N GLU A 119 7.72 30.25 7.61
CA GLU A 119 7.74 29.92 6.18
C GLU A 119 8.09 31.18 5.40
N ALA A 120 9.14 31.08 4.61
CA ALA A 120 9.77 32.27 4.05
C ALA A 120 8.83 32.85 3.00
N THR A 121 8.09 33.89 3.38
CA THR A 121 7.18 34.59 2.47
C THR A 121 7.99 35.30 1.38
N GLY A 122 8.31 34.58 0.29
CA GLY A 122 9.03 35.13 -0.87
C GLY A 122 10.41 34.54 -1.20
N GLY A 123 10.70 33.27 -0.86
CA GLY A 123 11.84 32.52 -1.41
C GLY A 123 12.59 31.65 -0.40
N VAL A 124 13.60 30.92 -0.87
CA VAL A 124 14.34 29.93 -0.07
C VAL A 124 15.03 30.56 1.16
N SER A 125 14.82 29.95 2.32
CA SER A 125 15.56 30.27 3.54
C SER A 125 16.47 29.11 3.93
N VAL A 126 17.73 29.41 4.24
CA VAL A 126 18.71 28.41 4.65
C VAL A 126 19.17 28.72 6.07
N ILE A 127 19.09 27.71 6.94
CA ILE A 127 19.51 27.82 8.33
C ILE A 127 20.64 26.83 8.57
N MET A 128 21.76 27.34 9.09
CA MET A 128 22.81 26.49 9.63
C MET A 128 22.57 26.30 11.13
N VAL A 129 22.41 25.06 11.55
CA VAL A 129 22.23 24.76 12.97
C VAL A 129 23.10 23.55 13.32
N ASP A 130 23.97 23.72 14.32
CA ASP A 130 24.95 22.72 14.79
C ASP A 130 25.64 21.93 13.65
N GLY A 131 26.00 22.62 12.54
CA GLY A 131 26.70 22.04 11.39
C GLY A 131 25.81 21.37 10.34
N ARG A 132 24.50 21.27 10.55
CA ARG A 132 23.50 20.82 9.57
C ARG A 132 22.92 22.01 8.82
N ALA A 133 22.80 21.90 7.49
CA ALA A 133 22.05 22.83 6.67
C ALA A 133 20.58 22.40 6.63
N VAL A 134 19.66 23.35 6.90
CA VAL A 134 18.23 23.17 6.67
C VAL A 134 17.82 24.13 5.59
N VAL A 135 17.44 23.60 4.44
CA VAL A 135 16.91 24.33 3.28
C VAL A 135 15.40 24.30 3.37
N ASN A 136 14.77 25.46 3.51
CA ASN A 136 13.32 25.59 3.51
C ASN A 136 12.91 26.37 2.26
N THR A 137 12.18 25.73 1.34
CA THR A 137 11.91 26.31 0.01
C THR A 137 10.76 27.31 0.08
N GLY A 138 9.75 27.04 0.90
CA GLY A 138 8.85 28.04 1.47
C GLY A 138 7.38 27.75 1.17
N THR A 139 6.77 28.57 0.32
CA THR A 139 5.35 28.44 -0.04
C THR A 139 5.19 28.42 -1.55
N GLY A 140 4.28 27.60 -2.04
CA GLY A 140 4.02 27.34 -3.45
C GLY A 140 4.94 26.26 -4.01
N ASP A 141 4.52 25.69 -5.14
CA ASP A 141 5.16 24.54 -5.78
C ASP A 141 6.64 24.81 -6.14
N ASP A 142 7.56 24.10 -5.50
CA ASP A 142 9.01 24.21 -5.64
C ASP A 142 9.63 22.98 -6.33
N ASP A 143 10.50 23.22 -7.33
CA ASP A 143 11.36 22.17 -7.95
C ASP A 143 12.73 22.15 -7.28
N VAL A 144 13.06 21.06 -6.60
CA VAL A 144 14.30 20.86 -5.84
C VAL A 144 15.10 19.70 -6.40
N LYS A 145 16.36 19.96 -6.76
CA LYS A 145 17.30 18.96 -7.25
C LYS A 145 18.57 18.95 -6.42
N VAL A 146 18.99 17.77 -5.96
CA VAL A 146 20.25 17.60 -5.23
C VAL A 146 21.33 17.08 -6.18
N ARG A 147 22.60 17.44 -5.97
CA ARG A 147 23.73 16.84 -6.71
C ARG A 147 25.04 17.04 -5.95
N ILE A 148 26.07 16.29 -6.33
CA ILE A 148 27.44 16.61 -5.93
C ILE A 148 28.11 17.46 -7.02
N ASP A 149 28.72 18.58 -6.64
CA ASP A 149 29.60 19.32 -7.53
C ASP A 149 30.87 18.48 -7.79
N PRO A 150 31.15 18.08 -9.05
CA PRO A 150 32.27 17.18 -9.35
C PRO A 150 33.66 17.82 -9.14
N LYS A 151 33.74 19.14 -8.99
CA LYS A 151 35.00 19.86 -8.77
C LYS A 151 35.30 20.08 -7.31
N THR A 152 34.28 20.44 -6.53
CA THR A 152 34.45 20.78 -5.11
C THR A 152 34.08 19.65 -4.17
N GLY A 153 33.24 18.71 -4.63
CA GLY A 153 32.61 17.69 -3.80
C GLY A 153 31.49 18.25 -2.93
N ASP A 154 31.10 19.51 -3.12
CA ASP A 154 30.01 20.13 -2.36
C ASP A 154 28.68 19.42 -2.70
N VAL A 155 27.82 19.28 -1.70
CA VAL A 155 26.40 19.01 -1.94
C VAL A 155 25.79 20.30 -2.46
N VAL A 156 25.18 20.26 -3.63
CA VAL A 156 24.45 21.38 -4.22
C VAL A 156 22.97 21.06 -4.20
N VAL A 157 22.20 21.92 -3.55
CA VAL A 157 20.73 21.90 -3.61
C VAL A 157 20.32 23.02 -4.56
N THR A 158 19.71 22.67 -5.67
CA THR A 158 19.13 23.62 -6.63
C THR A 158 17.65 23.73 -6.31
N VAL A 159 17.16 24.93 -5.97
CA VAL A 159 15.73 25.19 -5.74
C VAL A 159 15.26 26.20 -6.77
N ASN A 160 14.28 25.85 -7.60
CA ASN A 160 13.73 26.71 -8.65
C ASN A 160 14.82 27.35 -9.53
N GLY A 161 15.86 26.56 -9.84
CA GLY A 161 17.02 26.96 -10.65
C GLY A 161 18.12 27.75 -9.92
N ALA A 162 17.98 28.01 -8.62
CA ALA A 162 19.00 28.67 -7.80
C ALA A 162 19.82 27.66 -6.98
N ASP A 163 21.16 27.70 -7.11
CA ASP A 163 22.07 26.76 -6.46
C ASP A 163 22.51 27.22 -5.06
N TYR A 164 22.42 26.31 -4.09
CA TYR A 164 22.91 26.45 -2.72
C TYR A 164 23.98 25.38 -2.45
N HIS A 165 25.20 25.81 -2.16
CA HIS A 165 26.37 24.93 -2.02
C HIS A 165 26.72 24.67 -0.55
N TYR A 166 26.95 23.40 -0.21
CA TYR A 166 27.33 22.94 1.12
C TYR A 166 28.60 22.08 1.05
N PRO A 167 29.63 22.36 1.90
CA PRO A 167 30.87 21.58 1.89
C PRO A 167 30.65 20.07 2.01
N PRO A 168 31.54 19.23 1.42
CA PRO A 168 31.42 17.77 1.51
C PRO A 168 31.23 17.29 2.96
N GLY A 169 30.28 16.37 3.16
CA GLY A 169 29.94 15.82 4.48
C GLY A 169 29.08 16.71 5.37
N THR A 170 28.60 17.86 4.86
CA THR A 170 27.58 18.66 5.55
C THR A 170 26.25 17.90 5.51
N PRO A 171 25.63 17.55 6.65
CA PRO A 171 24.29 16.99 6.65
C PRO A 171 23.29 18.04 6.14
N VAL A 172 22.45 17.67 5.19
CA VAL A 172 21.45 18.55 4.59
C VAL A 172 20.05 17.99 4.87
N THR A 173 19.15 18.86 5.29
CA THR A 173 17.72 18.62 5.40
C THR A 173 17.00 19.58 4.46
N ILE A 174 16.11 19.06 3.63
CA ILE A 174 15.30 19.81 2.67
C ILE A 174 13.86 19.79 3.18
N ARG A 175 13.21 20.95 3.21
CA ARG A 175 11.78 21.12 3.53
C ARG A 175 11.13 21.84 2.35
N GLY A 176 10.16 21.21 1.71
CA GLY A 176 9.32 21.81 0.67
C GLY A 176 8.45 22.94 1.24
N GLY A 177 7.64 22.61 2.24
CA GLY A 177 6.83 23.60 2.95
C GLY A 177 5.37 23.51 2.57
N GLU A 178 4.77 24.59 2.06
CA GLU A 178 3.41 24.55 1.49
C GLU A 178 3.51 24.50 -0.03
N GLY A 179 2.61 23.77 -0.71
CA GLY A 179 2.60 23.65 -2.16
C GLY A 179 2.79 22.20 -2.59
N ASN A 180 2.63 21.93 -3.88
CA ASN A 180 2.91 20.61 -4.44
C ASN A 180 4.36 20.60 -4.93
N ASP A 181 5.27 20.12 -4.11
CA ASP A 181 6.71 20.22 -4.32
C ASP A 181 7.28 18.98 -5.02
N THR A 182 8.36 19.16 -5.78
CA THR A 182 9.11 18.05 -6.36
C THR A 182 10.53 18.07 -5.82
N ILE A 183 10.97 16.99 -5.16
CA ILE A 183 12.30 16.87 -4.58
C ILE A 183 13.00 15.63 -5.14
N GLU A 184 14.11 15.83 -5.85
CA GLU A 184 14.85 14.75 -6.51
C GLU A 184 16.31 14.67 -6.04
N VAL A 185 16.67 13.51 -5.50
CA VAL A 185 18.06 13.08 -5.31
C VAL A 185 18.43 12.17 -6.48
N PRO A 186 19.58 12.39 -7.17
CA PRO A 186 19.90 11.62 -8.35
C PRO A 186 20.12 10.15 -8.04
N LYS A 187 19.50 9.28 -8.83
CA LYS A 187 19.82 7.84 -8.86
C LYS A 187 21.32 7.62 -9.09
N GLY A 188 21.90 6.60 -8.47
CA GLY A 188 23.33 6.33 -8.53
C GLY A 188 24.17 7.16 -7.57
N SER A 189 23.55 7.95 -6.67
CA SER A 189 24.25 8.85 -5.76
C SER A 189 24.03 8.49 -4.29
N ASP A 190 25.11 8.19 -3.55
CA ASP A 190 25.10 7.91 -2.10
C ASP A 190 25.02 9.23 -1.29
N ILE A 191 24.11 10.12 -1.70
CA ILE A 191 23.89 11.43 -1.06
C ILE A 191 22.84 11.26 0.03
N ARG A 192 23.29 11.18 1.28
CA ARG A 192 22.36 11.06 2.42
C ARG A 192 21.76 12.39 2.83
N VAL A 193 20.45 12.52 2.66
CA VAL A 193 19.68 13.71 3.02
C VAL A 193 18.40 13.34 3.76
N THR A 194 17.89 14.29 4.54
CA THR A 194 16.52 14.20 5.07
C THR A 194 15.61 15.05 4.19
N LEU A 195 14.57 14.45 3.64
CA LEU A 195 13.61 15.07 2.74
C LEU A 195 12.25 15.20 3.44
N LEU A 196 11.68 16.40 3.43
CA LEU A 196 10.35 16.66 3.98
C LEU A 196 9.56 17.40 2.90
N GLY A 197 8.43 16.85 2.46
CA GLY A 197 7.49 17.49 1.54
C GLY A 197 6.83 18.67 2.24
N GLY A 198 5.87 18.38 3.11
CA GLY A 198 5.24 19.36 3.98
C GLY A 198 3.73 19.30 3.86
N ALA A 199 3.14 20.25 3.16
CA ALA A 199 1.71 20.33 2.93
C ALA A 199 1.42 20.59 1.46
N GLY A 200 0.57 19.75 0.86
CA GLY A 200 0.32 19.72 -0.59
C GLY A 200 0.62 18.31 -1.09
N ASP A 201 0.34 18.06 -2.37
CA ASP A 201 0.60 16.75 -2.97
C ASP A 201 2.03 16.75 -3.50
N ASP A 202 2.97 16.15 -2.75
CA ASP A 202 4.40 16.23 -3.00
C ASP A 202 4.93 15.00 -3.76
N THR A 203 5.95 15.19 -4.59
CA THR A 203 6.71 14.08 -5.22
C THR A 203 8.15 14.10 -4.73
N ILE A 204 8.57 13.04 -4.02
CA ILE A 204 9.91 12.94 -3.46
C ILE A 204 10.60 11.66 -3.95
N ARG A 205 11.76 11.81 -4.59
CA ARG A 205 12.60 10.71 -5.07
C ARG A 205 13.95 10.72 -4.38
N GLY A 206 14.23 9.71 -3.57
CA GLY A 206 15.54 9.43 -2.98
C GLY A 206 16.54 8.86 -4.00
N GLY A 207 17.79 8.75 -3.56
CA GLY A 207 18.93 8.33 -4.37
C GLY A 207 19.38 6.92 -4.02
N ASP A 208 20.70 6.71 -3.97
CA ASP A 208 21.27 5.44 -3.49
C ASP A 208 21.72 5.55 -2.03
N GLY A 209 21.51 6.70 -1.38
CA GLY A 209 21.86 6.88 0.02
C GLY A 209 20.77 6.31 0.92
N ALA A 210 21.10 6.11 2.21
CA ALA A 210 20.08 5.82 3.22
C ALA A 210 19.40 7.14 3.61
N GLU A 211 18.25 7.39 3.00
CA GLU A 211 17.43 8.58 3.10
C GLU A 211 16.41 8.50 4.25
N GLN A 212 15.97 9.66 4.69
CA GLN A 212 14.79 9.79 5.54
C GLN A 212 13.79 10.70 4.82
N ILE A 213 12.66 10.14 4.41
CA ILE A 213 11.66 10.80 3.58
C ILE A 213 10.35 10.90 4.37
N PHE A 214 9.78 12.10 4.38
CA PHE A 214 8.49 12.38 5.02
C PHE A 214 7.63 13.20 4.06
N GLY A 215 6.49 12.65 3.62
CA GLY A 215 5.53 13.35 2.75
C GLY A 215 4.89 14.52 3.50
N GLY A 216 4.11 14.21 4.53
CA GLY A 216 3.51 15.18 5.43
C GLY A 216 1.99 15.18 5.32
N ARG A 217 1.42 16.21 4.70
CA ARG A 217 -0.02 16.33 4.47
C ARG A 217 -0.27 16.44 2.98
N GLY A 218 -1.15 15.62 2.44
CA GLY A 218 -1.51 15.67 1.03
C GLY A 218 -1.48 14.27 0.45
N THR A 219 -1.63 14.16 -0.86
CA THR A 219 -1.45 12.89 -1.58
C THR A 219 -0.01 12.85 -2.07
N ASP A 220 0.86 12.14 -1.37
CA ASP A 220 2.30 12.19 -1.63
C ASP A 220 2.80 10.96 -2.42
N ASP A 221 3.69 11.19 -3.39
CA ASP A 221 4.40 10.17 -4.15
C ASP A 221 5.85 10.06 -3.66
N LEU A 222 6.17 9.01 -2.92
CA LEU A 222 7.43 8.85 -2.19
C LEU A 222 8.22 7.63 -2.65
N TYR A 223 9.48 7.84 -3.04
CA TYR A 223 10.37 6.79 -3.52
C TYR A 223 11.66 6.75 -2.69
N GLY A 224 11.93 5.61 -2.04
CA GLY A 224 13.10 5.36 -1.18
C GLY A 224 14.41 5.43 -1.94
N GLY A 225 14.72 4.39 -2.72
CA GLY A 225 15.99 4.34 -3.43
C GLY A 225 16.62 2.96 -3.46
N ARG A 226 17.96 2.90 -3.39
CA ARG A 226 18.70 1.61 -3.46
C ARG A 226 19.26 1.11 -2.12
N SER A 227 19.04 1.85 -1.04
CA SER A 227 19.61 1.57 0.28
C SER A 227 18.50 1.41 1.30
N ASP A 228 18.84 0.95 2.51
CA ASP A 228 17.88 0.85 3.61
C ASP A 228 17.34 2.25 3.99
N ASP A 229 16.11 2.54 3.59
CA ASP A 229 15.47 3.85 3.71
C ASP A 229 14.39 3.87 4.80
N TYR A 230 14.10 5.08 5.29
CA TYR A 230 12.92 5.33 6.13
C TYR A 230 11.99 6.29 5.39
N VAL A 231 10.78 5.84 5.09
CA VAL A 231 9.77 6.62 4.35
C VAL A 231 8.46 6.65 5.13
N SER A 232 7.88 7.84 5.27
CA SER A 232 6.57 8.03 5.89
C SER A 232 5.70 8.94 5.04
N GLY A 233 4.52 8.47 4.65
CA GLY A 233 3.51 9.25 3.92
C GLY A 233 2.97 10.39 4.76
N GLY A 234 2.33 10.05 5.88
CA GLY A 234 1.85 11.01 6.85
C GLY A 234 0.33 11.01 6.90
N SER A 235 -0.31 12.00 6.28
CA SER A 235 -1.77 12.06 6.21
C SER A 235 -2.22 12.42 4.81
N GLY A 236 -3.21 11.69 4.30
CA GLY A 236 -3.74 11.82 2.96
C GLY A 236 -3.67 10.46 2.27
N ILE A 237 -3.66 10.43 0.94
CA ILE A 237 -3.62 9.16 0.20
C ILE A 237 -2.21 9.08 -0.39
N ASP A 238 -1.36 8.25 0.18
CA ASP A 238 0.06 8.25 -0.16
C ASP A 238 0.46 7.01 -0.98
N TYR A 239 1.37 7.21 -1.92
CA TYR A 239 2.07 6.16 -2.65
C TYR A 239 3.51 6.08 -2.17
N LEU A 240 3.89 4.94 -1.61
CA LEU A 240 5.23 4.68 -1.10
C LEU A 240 5.86 3.51 -1.87
N ASP A 241 7.10 3.69 -2.31
CA ASP A 241 7.87 2.71 -3.09
C ASP A 241 9.31 2.65 -2.56
N GLY A 242 9.64 1.59 -1.80
CA GLY A 242 10.94 1.38 -1.17
C GLY A 242 12.08 1.20 -2.17
N GLN A 243 11.82 0.43 -3.23
CA GLN A 243 12.79 -0.03 -4.24
C GLN A 243 13.77 -1.09 -3.70
N ASP A 244 15.09 -0.94 -3.88
CA ASP A 244 16.05 -1.93 -3.36
C ASP A 244 16.45 -1.47 -1.95
N GLY A 245 16.53 -2.36 -0.96
CA GLY A 245 16.87 -1.96 0.40
C GLY A 245 16.14 -2.81 1.42
N ASN A 246 16.53 -2.78 2.69
CA ASN A 246 15.66 -3.24 3.78
C ASN A 246 14.99 -2.00 4.36
N ASP A 247 13.82 -1.68 3.85
CA ASP A 247 13.16 -0.40 4.06
C ASP A 247 12.20 -0.44 5.23
N VAL A 248 11.95 0.74 5.80
CA VAL A 248 10.87 0.98 6.76
C VAL A 248 9.91 1.99 6.16
N LEU A 249 8.74 1.51 5.77
CA LEU A 249 7.71 2.28 5.05
C LEU A 249 6.44 2.38 5.91
N ALA A 250 5.93 3.59 6.10
CA ALA A 250 4.70 3.83 6.85
C ALA A 250 3.77 4.78 6.07
N GLY A 251 2.61 4.28 5.63
CA GLY A 251 1.58 5.08 4.95
C GLY A 251 1.10 6.21 5.86
N GLY A 252 0.42 5.87 6.96
CA GLY A 252 -0.02 6.82 7.95
C GLY A 252 -1.53 6.85 8.07
N ALA A 253 -2.17 7.95 7.67
CA ALA A 253 -3.61 8.08 7.74
C ALA A 253 -4.19 8.38 6.36
N GLY A 254 -5.13 7.53 5.92
CA GLY A 254 -5.78 7.59 4.62
C GLY A 254 -5.46 6.32 3.82
N GLN A 255 -6.02 6.19 2.61
CA GLN A 255 -5.96 4.92 1.87
C GLN A 255 -4.66 4.80 1.10
N ASP A 256 -3.64 4.25 1.75
CA ASP A 256 -2.27 4.27 1.26
C ASP A 256 -1.95 3.04 0.39
N THR A 257 -0.95 3.21 -0.46
CA THR A 257 -0.40 2.14 -1.30
C THR A 257 1.10 2.07 -1.06
N VAL A 258 1.55 0.95 -0.49
CA VAL A 258 2.93 0.77 -0.01
C VAL A 258 3.58 -0.46 -0.66
N TYR A 259 4.69 -0.25 -1.35
CA TYR A 259 5.52 -1.30 -1.95
C TYR A 259 6.91 -1.34 -1.30
N GLY A 260 7.30 -2.47 -0.73
CA GLY A 260 8.67 -2.73 -0.25
C GLY A 260 9.63 -2.94 -1.43
N LEU A 261 9.24 -3.86 -2.31
CA LEU A 261 10.00 -4.31 -3.49
C LEU A 261 11.17 -5.24 -3.14
N GLY A 262 12.37 -4.71 -2.94
CA GLY A 262 13.58 -5.50 -2.98
C GLY A 262 14.39 -5.51 -1.69
N GLY A 263 14.12 -6.42 -0.77
CA GLY A 263 14.91 -6.67 0.43
C GLY A 263 14.01 -7.11 1.58
N ASP A 264 14.53 -7.24 2.80
CA ASP A 264 13.71 -7.66 3.95
C ASP A 264 13.03 -6.42 4.57
N ASP A 265 11.81 -6.09 4.12
CA ASP A 265 11.16 -4.82 4.40
C ASP A 265 10.20 -4.84 5.60
N GLN A 266 9.95 -3.65 6.16
CA GLN A 266 8.92 -3.39 7.18
C GLN A 266 7.91 -2.36 6.69
N LEU A 267 6.68 -2.81 6.45
CA LEU A 267 5.61 -1.99 5.90
C LEU A 267 4.49 -1.82 6.94
N SER A 268 3.95 -0.60 7.04
CA SER A 268 2.75 -0.28 7.81
C SER A 268 1.79 0.55 6.95
N GLY A 269 0.52 0.13 6.87
CA GLY A 269 -0.56 0.90 6.25
C GLY A 269 -0.96 2.07 7.16
N GLY A 270 -1.68 1.76 8.25
CA GLY A 270 -2.00 2.72 9.29
C GLY A 270 -3.50 2.82 9.56
N GLU A 271 -4.10 3.98 9.30
CA GLU A 271 -5.55 4.17 9.37
C GLU A 271 -6.16 4.17 7.95
N ASP A 272 -7.37 3.63 7.80
CA ASP A 272 -8.13 3.45 6.55
C ASP A 272 -7.68 2.24 5.69
N ASP A 273 -8.29 2.07 4.51
CA ASP A 273 -8.21 0.83 3.71
C ASP A 273 -6.93 0.78 2.83
N ASP A 274 -5.88 0.09 3.29
CA ASP A 274 -4.54 0.15 2.69
C ASP A 274 -4.21 -1.02 1.74
N TYR A 275 -3.21 -0.82 0.88
CA TYR A 275 -2.57 -1.88 0.09
C TYR A 275 -1.08 -1.98 0.39
N LEU A 276 -0.63 -3.14 0.83
CA LEU A 276 0.77 -3.41 1.15
C LEU A 276 1.27 -4.59 0.32
N GLU A 277 2.45 -4.42 -0.30
CA GLU A 277 3.15 -5.46 -1.06
C GLU A 277 4.62 -5.51 -0.65
N GLY A 278 5.06 -6.63 -0.06
CA GLY A 278 6.47 -6.88 0.27
C GLY A 278 7.31 -7.14 -0.98
N ALA A 279 6.78 -8.00 -1.86
CA ALA A 279 7.38 -8.44 -3.12
C ALA A 279 8.57 -9.39 -2.99
N LYS A 280 9.81 -8.96 -2.73
CA LYS A 280 10.96 -9.86 -2.62
C LYS A 280 11.69 -9.64 -1.31
N GLY A 281 11.85 -10.72 -0.55
CA GLY A 281 12.57 -10.71 0.72
C GLY A 281 11.69 -11.28 1.81
N ASN A 282 12.18 -11.33 3.04
CA ASN A 282 11.38 -11.81 4.17
C ASN A 282 10.75 -10.61 4.86
N ASP A 283 9.56 -10.27 4.41
CA ASP A 283 8.93 -9.00 4.71
C ASP A 283 8.06 -9.08 5.97
N THR A 284 7.83 -7.93 6.59
CA THR A 284 6.89 -7.77 7.70
C THR A 284 5.90 -6.66 7.38
N LEU A 285 4.63 -7.04 7.19
CA LEU A 285 3.55 -6.16 6.77
C LEU A 285 2.51 -6.01 7.90
N TYR A 286 2.19 -4.77 8.25
CA TYR A 286 1.14 -4.41 9.20
C TYR A 286 0.07 -3.57 8.49
N GLY A 287 -1.16 -4.10 8.34
CA GLY A 287 -2.27 -3.36 7.72
C GLY A 287 -2.66 -2.15 8.58
N GLY A 288 -3.07 -2.41 9.82
CA GLY A 288 -3.45 -1.38 10.76
C GLY A 288 -4.95 -1.42 11.04
N ALA A 289 -5.66 -0.34 10.76
CA ALA A 289 -7.09 -0.22 10.96
C ALA A 289 -7.78 0.14 9.66
N GLY A 290 -8.60 -0.76 9.12
CA GLY A 290 -9.21 -0.57 7.81
C GLY A 290 -9.50 -1.92 7.18
N ARG A 291 -9.90 -1.93 5.90
CA ARG A 291 -9.93 -3.15 5.10
C ARG A 291 -8.69 -3.22 4.25
N ASP A 292 -7.70 -3.90 4.78
CA ASP A 292 -6.37 -3.90 4.18
C ASP A 292 -6.20 -5.08 3.23
N VAL A 293 -5.37 -4.90 2.21
CA VAL A 293 -4.87 -6.00 1.37
C VAL A 293 -3.37 -6.09 1.56
N LEU A 294 -2.90 -7.24 2.04
CA LEU A 294 -1.49 -7.50 2.29
C LEU A 294 -1.03 -8.65 1.38
N SER A 295 0.03 -8.41 0.60
CA SER A 295 0.69 -9.40 -0.24
C SER A 295 2.15 -9.55 0.21
N GLY A 296 2.55 -10.75 0.64
CA GLY A 296 3.92 -11.03 1.07
C GLY A 296 4.88 -11.05 -0.12
N GLY A 297 4.48 -11.74 -1.19
CA GLY A 297 5.28 -11.85 -2.40
C GLY A 297 6.19 -13.07 -2.36
N HIS A 298 7.50 -12.90 -2.28
CA HIS A 298 8.51 -13.96 -2.30
C HIS A 298 9.37 -13.89 -1.04
N GLY A 299 9.27 -14.87 -0.16
CA GLY A 299 10.09 -14.97 1.04
C GLY A 299 9.38 -15.74 2.14
N ASP A 300 9.99 -15.84 3.33
CA ASP A 300 9.26 -16.31 4.51
C ASP A 300 8.67 -15.08 5.23
N ASP A 301 7.45 -14.67 4.85
CA ASP A 301 6.88 -13.37 5.21
C ASP A 301 6.04 -13.38 6.50
N ARG A 302 5.82 -12.20 7.08
CA ARG A 302 4.90 -11.97 8.21
C ARG A 302 3.85 -10.93 7.85
N LEU A 303 2.58 -11.32 7.86
CA LEU A 303 1.48 -10.45 7.51
C LEU A 303 0.49 -10.34 8.68
N ALA A 304 0.19 -9.12 9.12
CA ALA A 304 -0.80 -8.86 10.16
C ALA A 304 -1.69 -7.67 9.78
N GLY A 305 -2.96 -7.89 9.45
CA GLY A 305 -3.85 -6.83 8.96
C GLY A 305 -4.42 -5.98 10.08
N GLY A 306 -4.66 -6.52 11.28
CA GLY A 306 -4.99 -5.69 12.43
C GLY A 306 -6.49 -5.64 12.70
N THR A 307 -7.17 -4.51 12.44
CA THR A 307 -8.63 -4.41 12.64
C THR A 307 -9.35 -4.05 11.36
N GLY A 308 -10.46 -4.75 11.09
CA GLY A 308 -11.29 -4.56 9.91
C GLY A 308 -11.29 -5.82 9.06
N ASP A 309 -11.94 -5.80 7.90
CA ASP A 309 -12.10 -7.04 7.10
C ASP A 309 -10.97 -7.13 6.07
N ASP A 310 -9.92 -7.87 6.40
CA ASP A 310 -8.66 -7.87 5.65
C ASP A 310 -8.52 -9.04 4.66
N VAL A 311 -7.69 -8.86 3.64
CA VAL A 311 -7.33 -9.90 2.66
C VAL A 311 -5.82 -10.09 2.60
N TYR A 312 -5.40 -11.36 2.63
CA TYR A 312 -3.99 -11.75 2.64
C TYR A 312 -3.66 -12.62 1.43
N TYR A 313 -2.59 -12.28 0.75
CA TYR A 313 -1.92 -13.13 -0.23
C TYR A 313 -0.56 -13.51 0.35
N GLY A 314 -0.41 -14.76 0.83
CA GLY A 314 0.86 -15.22 1.42
C GLY A 314 2.01 -15.08 0.42
N GLY A 315 1.79 -15.60 -0.79
CA GLY A 315 2.81 -15.61 -1.82
C GLY A 315 3.65 -16.88 -1.76
N HIS A 316 4.88 -16.78 -2.24
CA HIS A 316 5.85 -17.85 -2.28
C HIS A 316 6.71 -17.88 -1.02
N GLY A 317 6.74 -19.03 -0.36
CA GLY A 317 7.65 -19.28 0.77
C GLY A 317 6.87 -19.83 1.94
N ARG A 318 7.32 -19.58 3.18
CA ARG A 318 6.63 -20.06 4.39
C ARG A 318 6.17 -18.89 5.23
N ASP A 319 4.94 -18.51 5.00
CA ASP A 319 4.41 -17.26 5.51
C ASP A 319 3.69 -17.44 6.84
N GLN A 320 3.65 -16.36 7.60
CA GLN A 320 2.93 -16.26 8.87
C GLN A 320 1.87 -15.18 8.74
N ILE A 321 0.60 -15.60 8.69
CA ILE A 321 -0.56 -14.71 8.61
C ILE A 321 -1.23 -14.68 9.99
N LEU A 322 -1.26 -13.50 10.60
CA LEU A 322 -1.93 -13.21 11.87
C LEU A 322 -3.02 -12.16 11.64
N ALA A 323 -4.25 -12.61 11.41
CA ALA A 323 -5.26 -11.74 10.83
C ALA A 323 -5.69 -10.56 11.75
N GLY A 324 -5.77 -10.81 13.06
CA GLY A 324 -6.29 -9.82 13.99
C GLY A 324 -7.80 -9.94 14.14
N GLY A 325 -8.53 -8.83 14.02
CA GLY A 325 -9.96 -8.75 14.28
C GLY A 325 -10.76 -8.30 13.06
N GLY A 326 -11.71 -9.12 12.62
CA GLY A 326 -12.45 -8.85 11.40
C GLY A 326 -13.08 -10.10 10.82
N ARG A 327 -13.55 -10.01 9.58
CA ARG A 327 -13.94 -11.16 8.76
C ARG A 327 -12.93 -11.39 7.65
N ASP A 328 -11.77 -11.87 8.05
CA ASP A 328 -10.60 -11.89 7.19
C ASP A 328 -10.56 -13.08 6.24
N THR A 329 -9.87 -12.91 5.11
CA THR A 329 -9.67 -13.96 4.10
C THR A 329 -8.19 -14.10 3.75
N ALA A 330 -7.63 -15.31 3.87
CA ALA A 330 -6.28 -15.61 3.43
C ALA A 330 -6.27 -16.53 2.20
N TYR A 331 -5.44 -16.17 1.22
CA TYR A 331 -5.02 -16.98 0.07
C TYR A 331 -3.56 -17.36 0.25
N ARG A 332 -3.29 -18.65 0.43
CA ARG A 332 -1.99 -19.10 0.96
C ARG A 332 -1.60 -20.52 0.50
N GLN A 333 -0.30 -20.81 0.51
CA GLN A 333 0.25 -22.13 0.17
C GLN A 333 0.08 -23.13 1.33
N ASP A 334 0.44 -24.39 1.11
CA ASP A 334 0.22 -25.44 2.10
C ASP A 334 1.15 -25.30 3.33
N GLU A 335 2.33 -24.74 3.10
CA GLU A 335 3.41 -24.55 4.07
C GLU A 335 3.22 -23.36 5.01
N ASP A 336 2.29 -22.47 4.71
CA ASP A 336 2.01 -21.26 5.49
C ASP A 336 1.25 -21.58 6.78
N THR A 337 1.44 -20.68 7.74
CA THR A 337 0.71 -20.69 9.01
C THR A 337 -0.28 -19.54 9.04
N VAL A 338 -1.53 -19.83 9.38
CA VAL A 338 -2.61 -18.83 9.42
C VAL A 338 -3.33 -18.92 10.75
N ASP A 339 -3.52 -17.78 11.41
CA ASP A 339 -4.33 -17.62 12.61
C ASP A 339 -5.33 -16.46 12.43
N GLY A 340 -6.52 -16.60 13.01
CA GLY A 340 -7.53 -15.54 13.06
C GLY A 340 -8.44 -15.36 11.84
N VAL A 341 -8.22 -16.03 10.71
CA VAL A 341 -9.04 -15.77 9.49
C VAL A 341 -10.43 -16.42 9.51
N ALA A 342 -11.41 -15.75 8.90
CA ALA A 342 -12.75 -16.29 8.68
C ALA A 342 -12.83 -17.21 7.44
N SER A 343 -11.98 -16.96 6.43
CA SER A 343 -11.85 -17.76 5.22
C SER A 343 -10.38 -18.09 4.97
N ASP A 344 -10.07 -19.38 4.84
CA ASP A 344 -8.73 -19.89 4.57
C ASP A 344 -8.77 -20.66 3.24
N VAL A 345 -8.20 -20.05 2.20
CA VAL A 345 -8.22 -20.54 0.82
C VAL A 345 -6.82 -20.97 0.43
N LYS A 346 -6.67 -22.25 0.12
CA LYS A 346 -5.41 -22.79 -0.38
C LYS A 346 -5.24 -22.49 -1.86
N VAL A 347 -4.06 -21.97 -2.22
CA VAL A 347 -3.67 -21.68 -3.61
C VAL A 347 -2.39 -22.44 -3.98
N GLU A 348 -2.34 -22.90 -5.22
CA GLU A 348 -1.13 -23.47 -5.81
C GLU A 348 -0.52 -22.42 -6.74
N ILE A 349 0.61 -21.82 -6.34
CA ILE A 349 1.27 -20.80 -7.14
C ILE A 349 2.11 -21.48 -8.23
N SER A 350 1.98 -20.99 -9.47
CA SER A 350 2.64 -21.58 -10.63
C SER A 350 3.36 -20.55 -11.48
N ASP A 351 4.42 -20.97 -12.18
CA ASP A 351 5.20 -20.13 -13.09
C ASP A 351 4.47 -19.83 -14.42
N LYS A 352 3.15 -19.68 -14.43
CA LYS A 352 2.40 -19.37 -15.65
C LYS A 352 2.60 -17.91 -16.08
N ALA A 353 2.28 -17.66 -17.35
CA ALA A 353 2.39 -16.35 -17.99
C ALA A 353 3.83 -15.79 -18.05
N GLN A 354 4.84 -16.66 -17.99
CA GLN A 354 6.26 -16.30 -18.20
C GLN A 354 6.56 -15.76 -19.61
N PHE A 355 5.60 -15.89 -20.55
CA PHE A 355 5.71 -15.29 -21.88
C PHE A 355 5.45 -13.78 -21.88
N ILE A 356 4.87 -13.21 -20.81
CA ILE A 356 4.64 -11.77 -20.70
C ILE A 356 5.99 -11.08 -20.63
N ARG A 357 6.27 -10.26 -21.63
CA ARG A 357 7.49 -9.45 -21.68
C ARG A 357 7.27 -8.15 -20.92
N ILE A 358 8.27 -7.75 -20.12
CA ILE A 358 8.25 -6.46 -19.42
C ILE A 358 9.38 -5.59 -20.01
N GLU A 359 9.03 -4.41 -20.51
CA GLU A 359 9.96 -3.44 -21.09
C GLU A 359 9.90 -2.11 -20.33
N GLY A 360 10.97 -1.72 -19.64
CA GLY A 360 11.05 -0.46 -18.90
C GLY A 360 12.35 -0.36 -18.11
N SER A 361 12.38 0.60 -17.19
CA SER A 361 13.36 0.73 -16.11
C SER A 361 13.38 -0.52 -15.23
N ASP A 362 14.46 -0.69 -14.46
CA ASP A 362 14.58 -1.84 -13.55
C ASP A 362 13.52 -1.74 -12.45
N GLU A 363 13.24 -0.52 -11.97
CA GLU A 363 12.22 -0.23 -10.96
C GLU A 363 10.81 -0.56 -11.47
N PHE A 364 10.47 -0.10 -12.69
CA PHE A 364 9.21 -0.47 -13.33
C PHE A 364 9.04 -1.98 -13.47
N ARG A 365 10.14 -2.67 -13.82
CA ARG A 365 10.11 -4.12 -14.00
C ARG A 365 9.80 -4.84 -12.69
N GLU A 366 10.48 -4.47 -11.60
CA GLU A 366 10.24 -5.03 -10.27
C GLU A 366 8.79 -4.78 -9.83
N ARG A 367 8.30 -3.57 -10.07
CA ARG A 367 6.94 -3.18 -9.76
C ARG A 367 5.87 -4.01 -10.48
N VAL A 368 6.05 -4.25 -11.79
CA VAL A 368 5.15 -5.10 -12.58
C VAL A 368 5.27 -6.58 -12.17
N LEU A 369 6.46 -7.03 -11.79
CA LEU A 369 6.66 -8.40 -11.30
C LEU A 369 5.88 -8.63 -10.00
N ALA A 370 5.94 -7.69 -9.06
CA ALA A 370 5.16 -7.73 -7.82
C ALA A 370 3.64 -7.87 -8.09
N ASP A 371 3.09 -7.05 -8.99
CA ASP A 371 1.67 -7.16 -9.39
C ASP A 371 1.34 -8.55 -9.99
N LEU A 372 2.22 -9.08 -10.84
CA LEU A 372 2.04 -10.40 -11.46
C LEU A 372 2.18 -11.53 -10.43
N ASP A 373 3.05 -11.40 -9.44
CA ASP A 373 3.23 -12.39 -8.37
C ASP A 373 2.02 -12.41 -7.43
N MET A 374 1.46 -11.24 -7.09
CA MET A 374 0.18 -11.16 -6.39
C MET A 374 -0.94 -11.84 -7.20
N TYR A 375 -1.03 -11.63 -8.52
CA TYR A 375 -2.00 -12.37 -9.34
C TYR A 375 -1.79 -13.88 -9.33
N ARG A 376 -0.54 -14.35 -9.23
CA ARG A 376 -0.25 -15.79 -9.10
C ARG A 376 -0.66 -16.33 -7.73
N ALA A 377 -0.71 -15.50 -6.69
CA ALA A 377 -1.25 -15.86 -5.37
C ALA A 377 -2.79 -15.71 -5.29
N SER A 378 -3.41 -15.04 -6.25
CA SER A 378 -4.86 -14.79 -6.32
C SER A 378 -5.62 -15.84 -7.16
N PRO A 379 -6.70 -16.46 -6.66
CA PRO A 379 -7.54 -17.35 -7.49
C PRO A 379 -8.12 -16.67 -8.74
N THR A 380 -8.50 -15.39 -8.65
CA THR A 380 -8.99 -14.58 -9.76
C THR A 380 -7.85 -14.26 -10.73
N GLY A 381 -6.72 -13.81 -10.21
CA GLY A 381 -5.49 -13.57 -10.97
C GLY A 381 -5.02 -14.80 -11.75
N GLN A 382 -4.97 -15.97 -11.10
CA GLN A 382 -4.62 -17.24 -11.72
C GLN A 382 -5.55 -17.59 -12.89
N GLN A 383 -6.86 -17.33 -12.77
CA GLN A 383 -7.79 -17.59 -13.88
C GLN A 383 -7.46 -16.72 -15.10
N MET A 384 -7.16 -15.43 -14.91
CA MET A 384 -6.74 -14.54 -15.99
C MET A 384 -5.44 -15.03 -16.63
N LEU A 385 -4.40 -15.28 -15.83
CA LEU A 385 -3.10 -15.73 -16.35
C LEU A 385 -3.21 -17.07 -17.08
N ASP A 386 -4.04 -18.00 -16.58
CA ASP A 386 -4.35 -19.28 -17.23
C ASP A 386 -5.02 -19.11 -18.59
N ASN A 387 -5.98 -18.18 -18.69
CA ASN A 387 -6.66 -17.90 -19.94
C ASN A 387 -5.68 -17.35 -20.98
N LEU A 388 -4.86 -16.37 -20.59
CA LEU A 388 -3.87 -15.76 -21.48
C LEU A 388 -2.85 -16.80 -21.97
N GLU A 389 -2.32 -17.64 -21.08
CA GLU A 389 -1.41 -18.74 -21.46
C GLU A 389 -2.07 -19.74 -22.42
N ALA A 390 -3.33 -20.12 -22.17
CA ALA A 390 -4.05 -21.06 -23.02
C ALA A 390 -4.41 -20.50 -24.41
N LYS A 391 -4.56 -19.18 -24.53
CA LYS A 391 -4.90 -18.48 -25.78
C LYS A 391 -3.67 -18.02 -26.56
N ARG A 392 -2.48 -18.18 -25.99
CA ARG A 392 -1.22 -18.00 -26.71
C ARG A 392 -1.13 -19.00 -27.87
N ASP A 393 -0.80 -18.53 -29.07
CA ASP A 393 -0.44 -19.40 -30.21
C ASP A 393 1.09 -19.50 -30.33
N PRO A 394 1.72 -20.60 -29.84
CA PRO A 394 3.16 -20.78 -29.93
C PRO A 394 3.66 -21.27 -31.30
N ASN A 395 2.78 -21.56 -32.27
CA ASN A 395 3.12 -22.20 -33.55
C ASN A 395 2.90 -21.32 -34.80
N PHE A 396 2.61 -20.03 -34.63
CA PHE A 396 2.31 -19.15 -35.76
C PHE A 396 3.57 -18.77 -36.55
N LEU A 397 3.56 -19.07 -37.86
CA LEU A 397 4.70 -18.92 -38.79
C LEU A 397 5.16 -17.48 -39.07
N PHE A 398 4.48 -16.45 -38.52
CA PHE A 398 4.74 -15.03 -38.83
C PHE A 398 4.68 -14.05 -37.63
N GLY A 399 4.71 -14.52 -36.38
CA GLY A 399 4.70 -13.68 -35.17
C GLY A 399 3.93 -14.33 -34.04
N GLU A 400 4.51 -14.43 -32.86
CA GLU A 400 3.84 -14.94 -31.66
C GLU A 400 2.71 -13.98 -31.25
N ASN A 401 1.58 -14.46 -30.71
CA ASN A 401 0.72 -13.61 -29.87
C ASN A 401 1.52 -13.32 -28.59
N THR A 402 2.37 -12.29 -28.62
CA THR A 402 3.11 -11.85 -27.44
C THR A 402 2.29 -10.80 -26.68
N LEU A 403 2.41 -10.80 -25.37
CA LEU A 403 1.97 -9.70 -24.52
C LEU A 403 3.22 -8.99 -23.99
N THR A 404 3.32 -7.69 -24.22
CA THR A 404 4.36 -6.84 -23.64
C THR A 404 3.72 -5.79 -22.74
N ILE A 405 4.11 -5.76 -21.47
CA ILE A 405 3.83 -4.66 -20.55
C ILE A 405 5.00 -3.70 -20.65
N LYS A 406 4.74 -2.46 -21.02
CA LYS A 406 5.75 -1.47 -21.37
C LYS A 406 5.57 -0.21 -20.54
N GLU A 407 6.67 0.26 -19.96
CA GLU A 407 6.72 1.50 -19.19
C GLU A 407 6.28 2.69 -20.06
N LEU A 408 5.43 3.52 -19.48
CA LEU A 408 4.97 4.78 -20.06
C LEU A 408 5.64 5.95 -19.32
N ASP A 409 6.59 6.58 -19.99
CA ASP A 409 7.42 7.68 -19.48
C ASP A 409 6.72 9.07 -19.60
N ASP A 410 5.39 9.11 -19.43
CA ASP A 410 4.61 10.36 -19.43
C ASP A 410 4.01 10.57 -18.05
N GLU A 411 4.45 11.61 -17.34
CA GLU A 411 3.94 12.06 -16.03
C GLU A 411 2.42 12.32 -16.05
N ASN A 412 1.81 12.51 -17.24
CA ASN A 412 0.35 12.68 -17.41
C ASN A 412 -0.33 11.47 -18.09
N GLY A 413 0.41 10.39 -18.31
CA GLY A 413 0.01 9.25 -19.15
C GLY A 413 -0.80 8.20 -18.42
N TYR A 414 -2.01 7.94 -18.90
CA TYR A 414 -2.83 6.80 -18.52
C TYR A 414 -2.18 5.47 -18.94
N ALA A 415 -2.42 4.40 -18.18
CA ALA A 415 -2.31 3.07 -18.74
C ALA A 415 -3.20 2.99 -20.00
N SER A 416 -2.62 2.63 -21.13
CA SER A 416 -3.37 2.56 -22.39
C SER A 416 -2.90 1.41 -23.24
N LYS A 417 -3.86 0.77 -23.90
CA LYS A 417 -3.57 -0.35 -24.79
C LYS A 417 -3.23 0.16 -26.17
N GLY A 418 -2.02 -0.17 -26.63
CA GLY A 418 -1.61 0.00 -28.01
C GLY A 418 -1.98 -1.25 -28.81
N HIS A 419 -3.15 -1.28 -29.44
CA HIS A 419 -3.46 -2.35 -30.39
C HIS A 419 -3.03 -1.99 -31.81
N LYS A 420 -2.29 -2.91 -32.45
CA LYS A 420 -2.35 -3.08 -33.90
C LYS A 420 -3.25 -4.29 -34.19
N LEU A 421 -3.94 -4.19 -35.33
CA LEU A 421 -4.98 -5.11 -35.81
C LEU A 421 -4.58 -6.59 -35.78
N ALA A 422 -5.58 -7.47 -35.79
CA ALA A 422 -5.54 -8.93 -35.94
C ALA A 422 -4.18 -9.49 -36.39
N ASN A 423 -3.55 -10.30 -35.53
CA ASN A 423 -2.23 -10.91 -35.68
C ASN A 423 -1.03 -9.96 -35.40
N SER A 424 -1.07 -9.20 -34.31
CA SER A 424 0.11 -8.45 -33.84
C SER A 424 0.24 -8.42 -32.33
N ASP A 425 1.47 -8.20 -31.84
CA ASP A 425 1.82 -8.14 -30.42
C ASP A 425 0.86 -7.25 -29.62
N SER A 426 0.32 -7.77 -28.51
CA SER A 426 -0.48 -6.99 -27.56
C SER A 426 0.46 -6.20 -26.66
N VAL A 427 0.24 -4.89 -26.56
CA VAL A 427 1.07 -4.01 -25.73
C VAL A 427 0.19 -3.26 -24.75
N ILE A 428 0.46 -3.45 -23.46
CA ILE A 428 -0.07 -2.60 -22.38
C ILE A 428 0.99 -1.54 -22.11
N GLN A 429 0.65 -0.27 -22.30
CA GLN A 429 1.47 0.83 -21.77
C GLN A 429 1.00 1.07 -20.34
N TYR A 430 1.91 1.04 -19.37
CA TYR A 430 1.59 1.07 -17.95
C TYR A 430 2.49 2.05 -17.21
N ASN A 431 1.89 2.83 -16.32
CA ASN A 431 2.60 3.66 -15.35
C ASN A 431 2.10 3.26 -13.96
N PRO A 432 2.90 2.53 -13.16
CA PRO A 432 2.48 2.05 -11.84
C PRO A 432 2.44 3.16 -10.78
N ALA A 433 3.10 4.29 -11.04
CA ALA A 433 3.09 5.47 -10.18
C ALA A 433 1.82 6.30 -10.33
N PHE A 434 0.95 5.98 -11.29
CA PHE A 434 -0.28 6.74 -11.51
C PHE A 434 -1.33 6.36 -10.46
N THR A 435 -1.26 6.97 -9.28
CA THR A 435 -2.34 6.97 -8.30
C THR A 435 -3.07 8.32 -8.37
N PHE A 436 -4.34 8.32 -8.77
CA PHE A 436 -5.19 9.49 -8.60
C PHE A 436 -6.49 9.02 -8.02
N ASP A 437 -6.72 9.39 -6.76
CA ASP A 437 -7.90 9.10 -5.96
C ASP A 437 -8.12 7.61 -5.59
N ALA A 438 -8.65 7.42 -4.38
CA ALA A 438 -9.06 6.14 -3.81
C ALA A 438 -10.01 5.31 -4.72
N GLU A 439 -10.64 5.93 -5.72
CA GLU A 439 -11.67 5.32 -6.55
C GLU A 439 -11.11 4.72 -7.87
N ARG A 440 -9.99 5.24 -8.42
CA ARG A 440 -9.28 4.65 -9.60
C ARG A 440 -8.71 3.28 -9.35
N GLY A 441 -8.47 2.95 -8.09
CA GLY A 441 -8.01 1.64 -7.66
C GLY A 441 -6.49 1.53 -7.63
N ARG A 442 -6.03 0.58 -6.84
CA ARG A 442 -4.63 0.25 -6.62
C ARG A 442 -3.97 -0.14 -7.96
N PRO A 443 -2.66 0.08 -8.17
CA PRO A 443 -2.10 -0.10 -9.51
C PRO A 443 -2.23 -1.54 -10.04
N SER A 444 -2.21 -2.55 -9.16
CA SER A 444 -2.54 -3.93 -9.53
C SER A 444 -3.97 -4.07 -10.09
N VAL A 445 -4.96 -3.38 -9.54
CA VAL A 445 -6.31 -3.37 -10.12
C VAL A 445 -6.33 -2.70 -11.50
N VAL A 446 -5.55 -1.65 -11.70
CA VAL A 446 -5.41 -0.96 -13.00
C VAL A 446 -4.77 -1.89 -14.04
N LEU A 447 -3.66 -2.55 -13.70
CA LEU A 447 -3.03 -3.51 -14.59
C LEU A 447 -3.98 -4.68 -14.89
N TYR A 448 -4.79 -5.13 -13.94
CA TYR A 448 -5.79 -6.17 -14.15
C TYR A 448 -6.90 -5.76 -15.12
N HIS A 449 -7.39 -4.51 -15.04
CA HIS A 449 -8.28 -3.92 -16.06
C HIS A 449 -7.59 -3.92 -17.43
N GLU A 450 -6.30 -3.63 -17.46
CA GLU A 450 -5.52 -3.67 -18.69
C GLU A 450 -5.39 -5.10 -19.28
N LEU A 451 -5.29 -6.11 -18.43
CA LEU A 451 -5.38 -7.52 -18.85
C LEU A 451 -6.80 -7.89 -19.33
N GLY A 452 -7.84 -7.25 -18.80
CA GLY A 452 -9.24 -7.43 -19.22
C GLY A 452 -9.47 -7.21 -20.72
N HIS A 453 -9.07 -6.07 -21.32
CA HIS A 453 -9.19 -5.96 -22.79
C HIS A 453 -8.25 -6.94 -23.51
N VAL A 454 -7.06 -7.30 -22.98
CA VAL A 454 -6.21 -8.32 -23.65
C VAL A 454 -6.95 -9.65 -23.73
N TYR A 455 -7.62 -10.05 -22.65
CA TYR A 455 -8.55 -11.18 -22.64
C TYR A 455 -9.58 -11.02 -23.77
N ASP A 456 -10.23 -9.86 -23.90
CA ASP A 456 -11.24 -9.65 -24.92
C ASP A 456 -10.70 -9.79 -26.35
N TYR A 457 -9.54 -9.22 -26.62
CA TYR A 457 -8.91 -9.31 -27.92
C TYR A 457 -8.47 -10.74 -28.25
N TRP A 458 -7.99 -11.51 -27.28
CA TRP A 458 -7.50 -12.88 -27.49
C TRP A 458 -8.63 -13.91 -27.53
N ASN A 459 -9.82 -13.54 -27.05
CA ASN A 459 -11.02 -14.36 -27.10
C ASN A 459 -12.03 -13.92 -28.17
N ASP A 460 -11.70 -12.90 -28.98
CA ASP A 460 -12.57 -12.31 -30.00
C ASP A 460 -13.90 -11.76 -29.43
N THR A 461 -13.89 -11.20 -28.22
CA THR A 461 -15.07 -10.67 -27.49
C THR A 461 -15.06 -9.14 -27.34
N PHE A 462 -14.06 -8.46 -27.90
CA PHE A 462 -13.92 -7.01 -27.78
C PHE A 462 -15.03 -6.22 -28.48
N GLN A 463 -15.67 -5.29 -27.77
CA GLN A 463 -16.72 -4.42 -28.30
C GLN A 463 -16.26 -2.95 -28.45
N GLU A 464 -16.28 -2.44 -29.68
CA GLU A 464 -15.87 -1.06 -30.03
C GLU A 464 -17.01 -0.03 -29.89
N GLU A 465 -18.27 -0.49 -29.80
CA GLU A 465 -19.43 0.40 -29.74
C GLU A 465 -19.43 1.24 -28.46
N GLN A 466 -20.08 2.40 -28.52
CA GLN A 466 -20.29 3.23 -27.33
C GLN A 466 -21.63 2.91 -26.66
N ILE A 467 -21.65 2.99 -25.33
CA ILE A 467 -22.85 3.01 -24.52
C ILE A 467 -23.66 4.25 -24.86
N THR A 468 -24.98 4.11 -24.97
CA THR A 468 -25.90 5.24 -25.18
C THR A 468 -26.87 5.34 -24.01
N GLY A 469 -26.94 6.51 -23.39
CA GLY A 469 -27.77 6.80 -22.22
C GLY A 469 -27.17 6.31 -20.89
N GLY A 470 -27.75 6.77 -19.78
CA GLY A 470 -27.29 6.43 -18.44
C GLY A 470 -25.99 7.15 -18.02
N PRO A 471 -25.41 6.78 -16.87
CA PRO A 471 -24.23 7.44 -16.30
C PRO A 471 -22.97 7.32 -17.17
N ASP A 472 -22.87 6.30 -18.03
CA ASP A 472 -21.70 6.03 -18.88
C ASP A 472 -21.92 6.38 -20.38
N ASP A 473 -22.89 7.24 -20.70
CA ASP A 473 -23.25 7.62 -22.08
C ASP A 473 -22.07 8.13 -22.92
N GLY A 474 -21.53 7.32 -23.84
CA GLY A 474 -20.37 7.63 -24.69
C GLY A 474 -19.07 6.95 -24.27
N ILE A 475 -19.07 6.14 -23.21
CA ILE A 475 -17.99 5.19 -22.89
C ILE A 475 -18.06 3.99 -23.83
N LYS A 476 -16.93 3.41 -24.24
CA LYS A 476 -16.91 2.19 -25.05
C LYS A 476 -17.42 0.99 -24.25
N LYS A 477 -18.16 0.07 -24.88
CA LYS A 477 -18.63 -1.17 -24.27
C LYS A 477 -17.46 -2.01 -23.74
N GLY A 478 -16.35 -2.10 -24.47
CA GLY A 478 -15.10 -2.72 -24.01
C GLY A 478 -14.60 -2.22 -22.65
N GLU A 479 -14.74 -0.92 -22.37
CA GLU A 479 -14.34 -0.36 -21.06
C GLU A 479 -15.25 -0.84 -19.92
N ARG A 480 -16.55 -0.97 -20.16
CA ARG A 480 -17.48 -1.55 -19.18
C ARG A 480 -17.30 -3.06 -19.04
N GLN A 481 -16.99 -3.76 -20.13
CA GLN A 481 -16.68 -5.20 -20.13
C GLN A 481 -15.47 -5.48 -19.21
N ALA A 482 -14.32 -4.85 -19.45
CA ALA A 482 -13.14 -5.07 -18.62
C ALA A 482 -13.28 -4.55 -17.18
N ALA A 483 -14.10 -3.52 -16.94
CA ALA A 483 -14.42 -3.10 -15.58
C ALA A 483 -15.31 -4.12 -14.85
N GLY A 484 -16.06 -4.96 -15.57
CA GLY A 484 -17.03 -5.88 -14.99
C GLY A 484 -18.35 -5.20 -14.64
N LEU A 485 -18.79 -4.28 -15.49
CA LEU A 485 -20.05 -3.56 -15.36
C LEU A 485 -21.10 -4.17 -16.30
N PRO A 486 -22.31 -4.52 -15.81
CA PRO A 486 -23.40 -4.99 -16.67
C PRO A 486 -23.75 -3.95 -17.75
N PHE A 487 -24.19 -4.34 -18.95
CA PHE A 487 -24.72 -3.40 -19.95
C PHE A 487 -25.80 -4.05 -20.83
N ASP A 488 -26.52 -3.22 -21.59
CA ASP A 488 -27.53 -3.65 -22.56
C ASP A 488 -26.88 -4.31 -23.80
N HIS A 489 -27.22 -5.58 -24.00
CA HIS A 489 -26.73 -6.42 -25.10
C HIS A 489 -27.66 -6.44 -26.32
N ASP A 490 -28.95 -6.20 -26.15
CA ASP A 490 -29.97 -6.38 -27.20
C ASP A 490 -30.62 -5.08 -27.67
N GLY A 491 -30.29 -3.95 -27.03
CA GLY A 491 -30.86 -2.64 -27.34
C GLY A 491 -32.32 -2.51 -26.87
N ASP A 492 -32.81 -3.47 -26.08
CA ASP A 492 -34.12 -3.45 -25.47
C ASP A 492 -34.00 -2.97 -24.03
N SER A 493 -34.39 -1.72 -23.80
CA SER A 493 -34.45 -1.08 -22.48
C SER A 493 -35.31 -1.82 -21.43
N SER A 494 -36.06 -2.87 -21.81
CA SER A 494 -36.81 -3.72 -20.89
C SER A 494 -36.06 -4.99 -20.44
N THR A 495 -34.96 -5.35 -21.11
CA THR A 495 -34.03 -6.40 -20.68
C THR A 495 -33.08 -5.81 -19.62
N PRO A 496 -32.92 -6.44 -18.43
CA PRO A 496 -31.95 -5.97 -17.45
C PRO A 496 -30.53 -6.09 -18.00
N ASP A 497 -29.74 -5.03 -17.84
CA ASP A 497 -28.30 -5.03 -18.06
C ASP A 497 -27.65 -6.25 -17.39
N GLN A 498 -26.81 -6.96 -18.13
CA GLN A 498 -26.11 -8.14 -17.66
C GLN A 498 -24.62 -8.02 -17.95
N LEU A 499 -23.81 -8.68 -17.11
CA LEU A 499 -22.41 -8.92 -17.45
C LEU A 499 -22.35 -9.65 -18.79
N ASP A 500 -21.32 -9.35 -19.58
CA ASP A 500 -21.10 -10.05 -20.82
C ASP A 500 -20.88 -11.54 -20.54
N PRO A 501 -21.69 -12.46 -21.09
CA PRO A 501 -21.53 -13.88 -20.87
C PRO A 501 -20.18 -14.43 -21.40
N ASP A 502 -19.56 -13.76 -22.37
CA ASP A 502 -18.26 -14.15 -22.94
C ASP A 502 -17.08 -13.45 -22.24
N HIS A 503 -17.35 -12.47 -21.37
CA HIS A 503 -16.39 -11.86 -20.42
C HIS A 503 -16.84 -12.01 -18.96
N PRO A 504 -16.74 -13.22 -18.38
CA PRO A 504 -17.11 -13.47 -16.99
C PRO A 504 -16.36 -12.59 -15.98
N ILE A 505 -17.01 -12.31 -14.83
CA ILE A 505 -16.53 -11.37 -13.79
C ILE A 505 -15.09 -11.65 -13.31
N GLN A 506 -14.63 -12.90 -13.27
CA GLN A 506 -13.27 -13.21 -12.84
C GLN A 506 -12.18 -12.61 -13.75
N TYR A 507 -12.51 -12.23 -14.99
CA TYR A 507 -11.55 -11.64 -15.93
C TYR A 507 -11.69 -10.11 -15.99
N THR A 508 -12.33 -9.51 -15.00
CA THR A 508 -12.64 -8.07 -14.97
C THR A 508 -12.08 -7.42 -13.70
N GLU A 509 -11.92 -6.09 -13.74
CA GLU A 509 -11.53 -5.25 -12.60
C GLU A 509 -12.38 -5.54 -11.34
N ASN A 510 -13.71 -5.53 -11.47
CA ASN A 510 -14.62 -5.84 -10.36
C ASN A 510 -14.50 -7.26 -9.82
N GLY A 511 -14.00 -8.22 -10.61
CA GLY A 511 -13.72 -9.57 -10.13
C GLY A 511 -12.57 -9.56 -9.14
N LEU A 512 -11.46 -8.90 -9.50
CA LEU A 512 -10.31 -8.77 -8.62
C LEU A 512 -10.64 -7.93 -7.39
N ARG A 513 -11.32 -6.77 -7.56
CA ARG A 513 -11.77 -5.93 -6.44
C ARG A 513 -12.62 -6.72 -5.43
N ARG A 514 -13.56 -7.54 -5.92
CA ARG A 514 -14.39 -8.39 -5.06
C ARG A 514 -13.55 -9.38 -4.26
N GLU A 515 -12.54 -9.99 -4.88
CA GLU A 515 -11.64 -10.92 -4.19
C GLU A 515 -10.81 -10.21 -3.12
N MET A 516 -10.33 -9.01 -3.44
CA MET A 516 -9.57 -8.12 -2.54
C MET A 516 -10.44 -7.47 -1.45
N GLY A 517 -11.75 -7.74 -1.39
CA GLY A 517 -12.65 -7.08 -0.43
C GLY A 517 -12.87 -5.58 -0.68
N MET A 518 -12.40 -5.07 -1.82
CA MET A 518 -12.53 -3.67 -2.22
C MET A 518 -13.93 -3.36 -2.75
N ARG A 519 -14.28 -2.07 -2.74
CA ARG A 519 -15.49 -1.58 -3.41
C ARG A 519 -15.41 -1.82 -4.92
N GLU A 520 -16.42 -2.50 -5.46
CA GLU A 520 -16.64 -2.65 -6.90
C GLU A 520 -17.03 -1.30 -7.53
N ARG A 521 -16.63 -1.07 -8.78
CA ARG A 521 -17.10 0.06 -9.58
C ARG A 521 -18.59 -0.09 -9.84
N ASP A 522 -19.33 0.99 -9.59
CA ASP A 522 -20.76 1.09 -9.87
C ASP A 522 -21.04 1.67 -11.28
N THR A 523 -20.13 2.52 -11.78
CA THR A 523 -20.16 3.09 -13.13
C THR A 523 -18.72 3.29 -13.63
N TYR A 524 -18.56 3.51 -14.94
CA TYR A 524 -17.27 3.87 -15.50
C TYR A 524 -16.94 5.36 -15.29
N ARG A 525 -17.96 6.24 -15.31
CA ARG A 525 -17.81 7.71 -15.34
C ARG A 525 -17.86 8.46 -14.02
N THR A 526 -18.40 7.91 -12.94
CA THR A 526 -18.48 8.66 -11.67
C THR A 526 -17.06 8.95 -11.15
N TYR A 527 -16.58 10.13 -11.54
CA TYR A 527 -15.32 10.80 -11.17
C TYR A 527 -15.59 12.27 -10.80
N SER A 528 -16.83 12.60 -10.41
CA SER A 528 -17.16 13.95 -9.94
C SER A 528 -18.06 13.87 -8.72
N GLY A 529 -17.43 13.87 -7.55
CA GLY A 529 -17.95 14.38 -6.29
C GLY A 529 -19.37 14.02 -5.94
N ASP A 530 -19.56 12.84 -5.35
CA ASP A 530 -20.59 12.62 -4.35
C ASP A 530 -19.89 12.06 -3.11
N GLY A 531 -19.79 12.93 -2.11
CA GLY A 531 -18.85 12.82 -1.00
C GLY A 531 -18.98 11.57 -0.13
N TRP A 532 -17.80 11.19 0.36
CA TRP A 532 -17.59 10.90 1.77
C TRP A 532 -16.92 12.10 2.42
#